data_AF-A0A951QEU1-F1
#
_entry.id   AF-A0A951QEU1-F1
#
_cell.length_a   1.000
_cell.length_b   1.000
_cell.length_c   1.000
_cell.angle_alpha   90.00
_cell.angle_beta   90.00
_cell.angle_gamma   90.00
#
_symmetry.space_group_name_H-M   'P 1'
#
loop_
_entity.id
_entity.type
_entity.pdbx_description
1 polymer ?
#
loop_
_entity_poly.entity_id
_entity_poly.type
_entity_poly.pdbx_seq_one_letter_code
_entity_poly.pdbx_strand_id
1 'polypeptide(L)'
;MSTEAIDPKTLDSYECGACGYVYEPNRGDNTQDVAAGTAFEDLSENWRCPVCNARKPRFSNIGSINSPSGFKENLKYGFGVNTLTPGQKNLLIFGALGLGVLFFLSLYGLH
;
A
#
# COMPACT_ATOMS: atom_id res chain seq x y z
N MET A 1 -28.13 -10.72 -7.47
CA MET A 1 -26.71 -11.15 -7.49
C MET A 1 -25.89 -9.88 -7.44
N SER A 2 -25.59 -9.41 -6.24
CA SER A 2 -24.96 -8.11 -6.01
C SER A 2 -23.49 -8.21 -6.40
N THR A 3 -23.09 -7.54 -7.48
CA THR A 3 -21.68 -7.36 -7.83
C THR A 3 -21.04 -6.48 -6.75
N GLU A 4 -20.32 -7.09 -5.82
CA GLU A 4 -19.44 -6.36 -4.90
C GLU A 4 -18.45 -5.56 -5.75
N ALA A 5 -18.54 -4.23 -5.67
CA ALA A 5 -17.55 -3.35 -6.29
C ALA A 5 -16.20 -3.65 -5.62
N ILE A 6 -15.30 -4.28 -6.36
CA ILE A 6 -13.92 -4.52 -5.95
C ILE A 6 -13.32 -3.15 -5.63
N ASP A 7 -13.00 -2.90 -4.36
CA ASP A 7 -12.30 -1.69 -3.95
C ASP A 7 -10.88 -1.72 -4.53
N PRO A 8 -10.49 -0.83 -5.46
CA PRO A 8 -9.17 -0.82 -6.08
C PRO A 8 -8.03 -0.63 -5.06
N LYS A 9 -8.32 -0.24 -3.80
CA LYS A 9 -7.33 -0.17 -2.72
C LYS A 9 -6.85 -1.53 -2.20
N THR A 10 -7.54 -2.64 -2.50
CA THR A 10 -7.16 -3.97 -2.02
C THR A 10 -6.40 -4.80 -3.04
N LEU A 11 -6.29 -4.32 -4.28
CA LEU A 11 -5.55 -4.99 -5.34
C LEU A 11 -4.03 -4.85 -5.13
N ASP A 12 -3.31 -5.94 -5.39
CA ASP A 12 -1.86 -5.96 -5.25
C ASP A 12 -1.18 -5.26 -6.42
N SER A 13 -0.12 -4.50 -6.11
CA SER A 13 0.74 -3.88 -7.11
C SER A 13 1.84 -4.85 -7.54
N TYR A 14 2.34 -4.65 -8.77
CA TYR A 14 3.31 -5.55 -9.38
C TYR A 14 4.49 -4.76 -9.93
N GLU A 15 5.72 -5.16 -9.58
CA GLU A 15 6.95 -4.52 -10.03
C GLU A 15 7.63 -5.33 -11.14
N CYS A 16 8.04 -4.65 -12.21
CA CYS A 16 8.79 -5.22 -13.31
C CYS A 16 10.25 -5.47 -12.91
N GLY A 17 10.65 -6.72 -12.74
CA GLY A 17 12.04 -7.08 -12.40
C GLY A 17 13.07 -6.76 -13.49
N ALA A 18 12.66 -6.29 -14.67
CA ALA A 18 13.57 -5.87 -15.74
C ALA A 18 13.95 -4.37 -15.68
N CYS A 19 13.08 -3.51 -15.13
CA CYS A 19 13.28 -2.06 -15.18
C CYS A 19 12.78 -1.28 -13.95
N GLY A 20 12.09 -1.94 -13.01
CA GLY A 20 11.52 -1.30 -11.81
C GLY A 20 10.18 -0.60 -12.01
N TYR A 21 9.55 -0.69 -13.19
CA TYR A 21 8.20 -0.15 -13.39
C TYR A 21 7.18 -0.85 -12.47
N VAL A 22 6.38 -0.07 -11.75
CA VAL A 22 5.30 -0.59 -10.88
C VAL A 22 3.95 -0.39 -11.57
N TYR A 23 3.25 -1.48 -11.82
CA TYR A 23 1.84 -1.47 -12.18
C TYR A 23 1.01 -1.31 -10.91
N GLU A 24 0.27 -0.21 -10.81
CA GLU A 24 -0.68 0.04 -9.73
C GLU A 24 -2.12 -0.11 -10.26
N PRO A 25 -2.88 -1.12 -9.83
CA PRO A 25 -4.24 -1.38 -10.33
C PRO A 25 -5.19 -0.19 -10.21
N ASN A 26 -5.07 0.60 -9.15
CA ASN A 26 -5.83 1.83 -8.92
C ASN A 26 -5.58 2.93 -9.98
N ARG A 27 -4.44 2.88 -10.69
CA ARG A 27 -4.11 3.80 -11.80
C ARG A 27 -4.38 3.17 -13.16
N GLY A 28 -4.29 1.85 -13.27
CA GLY A 28 -4.31 1.15 -14.55
C GLY A 28 -3.05 1.44 -15.36
N ASP A 29 -3.17 1.38 -16.69
CA ASP A 29 -2.11 1.71 -17.64
C ASP A 29 -2.71 2.45 -18.84
N ASN A 30 -2.72 3.78 -18.74
CA ASN A 30 -3.23 4.68 -19.79
C ASN A 30 -2.46 4.60 -21.11
N THR A 31 -1.23 4.07 -21.12
CA THR A 31 -0.45 3.96 -22.36
C THR A 31 -0.91 2.81 -23.25
N GLN A 32 -1.64 1.85 -22.67
CA GLN A 32 -2.15 0.66 -23.33
C GLN A 32 -3.67 0.48 -23.09
N ASP A 33 -4.37 1.58 -22.80
CA ASP A 33 -5.82 1.63 -22.59
C ASP A 33 -6.35 0.68 -21.49
N VAL A 34 -5.56 0.47 -20.44
CA VAL A 34 -5.98 -0.29 -19.26
C VAL A 34 -6.60 0.67 -18.25
N ALA A 35 -7.89 0.45 -17.97
CA ALA A 35 -8.63 1.27 -17.02
C ALA A 35 -8.12 1.15 -15.57
N ALA A 36 -8.34 2.21 -14.79
CA ALA A 36 -8.18 2.15 -13.34
C ALA A 36 -9.12 1.10 -12.74
N GLY A 37 -8.62 0.34 -11.75
CA GLY A 37 -9.30 -0.77 -11.11
C GLY A 37 -9.09 -2.13 -11.77
N THR A 38 -8.32 -2.22 -12.87
CA THR A 38 -8.00 -3.51 -13.50
C THR A 38 -6.93 -4.24 -12.68
N ALA A 39 -7.23 -5.46 -12.19
CA ALA A 39 -6.25 -6.28 -11.50
C ALA A 39 -5.13 -6.72 -12.45
N PHE A 40 -3.93 -6.98 -11.93
CA PHE A 40 -2.80 -7.41 -12.78
C PHE A 40 -3.08 -8.77 -13.43
N GLU A 41 -3.81 -9.64 -12.74
CA GLU A 41 -4.26 -10.93 -13.26
C GLU A 41 -5.16 -10.74 -14.49
N ASP A 42 -6.02 -9.73 -14.48
CA ASP A 42 -6.98 -9.41 -15.55
C ASP A 42 -6.35 -8.72 -16.78
N LEU A 43 -5.09 -8.29 -16.69
CA LEU A 43 -4.38 -7.74 -17.85
C LEU A 43 -4.29 -8.77 -18.97
N SER A 44 -4.45 -8.32 -20.22
CA SER A 44 -4.25 -9.15 -21.41
C SER A 44 -2.90 -9.90 -21.38
N GLU A 45 -2.85 -11.13 -21.89
CA GLU A 45 -1.59 -11.88 -22.07
C GLU A 45 -0.59 -11.14 -22.97
N ASN A 46 -1.10 -10.29 -23.86
CA ASN A 46 -0.31 -9.47 -24.76
C ASN A 46 0.17 -8.17 -24.13
N TRP A 47 -0.33 -7.80 -22.94
CA TRP A 47 0.15 -6.61 -22.23
C TRP A 47 1.65 -6.72 -21.97
N ARG A 48 2.33 -5.59 -22.09
CA ARG A 48 3.79 -5.47 -21.94
C ARG A 48 4.08 -4.36 -20.95
N CYS A 49 5.23 -4.43 -20.29
CA CYS A 49 5.72 -3.30 -19.52
C CYS A 49 5.81 -2.06 -20.42
N PRO A 50 5.14 -0.93 -20.09
CA PRO A 50 5.15 0.26 -20.93
C PRO A 50 6.53 0.94 -21.00
N VAL A 51 7.44 0.60 -20.08
CA VAL A 51 8.80 1.16 -20.01
C VAL A 51 9.80 0.32 -20.81
N CYS A 52 9.82 -1.01 -20.63
CA CYS A 52 10.87 -1.87 -21.18
C CYS A 52 10.37 -3.00 -22.08
N ASN A 53 9.07 -3.06 -22.34
CA ASN A 53 8.43 -4.07 -23.18
C ASN A 53 8.59 -5.53 -22.68
N ALA A 54 8.91 -5.73 -21.40
CA ALA A 54 8.93 -7.06 -20.79
C ALA A 54 7.52 -7.65 -20.66
N ARG A 55 7.40 -8.98 -20.69
CA ARG A 55 6.12 -9.71 -20.54
C ARG A 55 5.68 -9.80 -19.07
N LYS A 56 4.39 -10.06 -18.81
CA LYS A 56 3.82 -10.30 -17.47
C LYS A 56 4.65 -11.21 -16.54
N PRO A 57 5.27 -12.31 -17.00
CA PRO A 57 6.07 -13.18 -16.11
C PRO A 57 7.33 -12.55 -15.51
N ARG A 58 7.78 -11.39 -16.01
CA ARG A 58 8.89 -10.63 -15.41
C ARG A 58 8.45 -9.78 -14.20
N PHE A 59 7.16 -9.77 -13.88
CA PHE A 59 6.64 -9.00 -12.77
C PHE A 59 6.58 -9.82 -11.49
N SER A 60 6.83 -9.17 -10.36
CA SER A 60 6.71 -9.73 -9.03
C SER A 60 5.65 -8.96 -8.24
N ASN A 61 4.80 -9.68 -7.52
CA ASN A 61 3.81 -9.09 -6.63
C ASN A 61 4.54 -8.43 -5.45
N ILE A 62 4.26 -7.15 -5.22
CA ILE A 62 4.84 -6.35 -4.12
C ILE A 62 3.79 -5.97 -3.05
N GLY A 63 2.57 -6.52 -3.14
CA GLY A 63 1.47 -6.28 -2.23
C GLY A 63 0.67 -4.99 -2.52
N SER A 64 -0.35 -4.73 -1.72
CA SER A 64 -1.19 -3.53 -1.83
C SER A 64 -0.50 -2.27 -1.28
N ILE A 65 -0.82 -1.10 -1.84
CA ILE A 65 -0.25 0.20 -1.45
C ILE A 65 -0.41 0.53 0.05
N ASN A 66 -1.43 -0.01 0.70
CA ASN A 66 -1.71 0.24 2.11
C ASN A 66 -1.24 -0.89 3.04
N SER A 67 -0.58 -1.93 2.49
CA SER A 67 -0.06 -3.02 3.31
C SER A 67 1.11 -2.52 4.17
N PRO A 68 1.20 -2.97 5.43
CA PRO A 68 2.34 -2.65 6.28
C PRO A 68 3.65 -3.13 5.65
N SER A 69 4.71 -2.33 5.73
CA SER A 69 6.02 -2.67 5.17
C SER A 69 6.64 -3.88 5.89
N GLY A 70 7.16 -4.86 5.13
CA GLY A 70 7.92 -6.00 5.64
C GLY A 70 7.33 -7.37 5.30
N PHE A 71 7.95 -8.43 5.82
CA PHE A 71 7.48 -9.80 5.65
C PHE A 71 6.21 -10.03 6.48
N LYS A 72 5.17 -10.63 5.88
CA LYS A 72 3.88 -10.92 6.55
C LYS A 72 4.05 -11.69 7.86
N GLU A 73 5.05 -12.57 7.91
CA GLU A 73 5.40 -13.38 9.09
C GLU A 73 5.93 -12.55 10.29
N ASN A 74 6.55 -11.40 10.03
CA ASN A 74 7.08 -10.52 11.08
C ASN A 74 6.09 -9.44 11.53
N LEU A 75 4.93 -9.30 10.87
CA LEU A 75 3.92 -8.29 11.22
C LEU A 75 3.35 -8.49 12.63
N LYS A 76 3.40 -9.72 13.16
CA LYS A 76 2.92 -10.04 14.51
C LYS A 76 3.99 -9.86 15.60
N TYR A 77 5.25 -9.62 15.23
CA TYR A 77 6.33 -9.43 16.21
C TYR A 77 6.21 -8.06 16.91
N GLY A 78 6.58 -7.99 18.20
CA GLY A 78 6.59 -6.75 18.99
C GLY A 78 5.24 -6.39 19.61
N PHE A 79 5.00 -5.09 19.81
CA PHE A 79 3.84 -4.56 20.55
C PHE A 79 2.56 -4.39 19.70
N GLY A 80 2.41 -5.15 18.61
CA GLY A 80 1.22 -5.07 17.75
C GLY A 80 1.09 -3.79 16.90
N VAL A 81 2.04 -2.86 16.97
CA VAL A 81 2.03 -1.62 16.15
C VAL A 81 2.43 -1.86 14.68
N ASN A 82 2.94 -3.05 14.36
CA ASN A 82 3.40 -3.42 13.01
C ASN A 82 2.25 -3.83 12.07
N THR A 83 1.04 -4.05 12.61
CA THR A 83 -0.16 -4.32 11.81
C THR A 83 -0.99 -3.06 11.52
N LEU A 84 -0.62 -1.92 12.09
CA LEU A 84 -1.34 -0.67 11.93
C LEU A 84 -1.11 -0.08 10.53
N THR A 85 -2.15 0.53 9.98
CA THR A 85 -2.00 1.36 8.76
C THR A 85 -1.10 2.57 9.06
N PRO A 86 -0.46 3.17 8.03
CA PRO A 86 0.34 4.39 8.22
C PRO A 86 -0.41 5.51 8.94
N GLY A 87 -1.70 5.69 8.62
CA GLY A 87 -2.56 6.69 9.27
C GLY A 87 -2.79 6.43 10.77
N GLN A 88 -3.10 5.18 11.14
CA GLN A 88 -3.27 4.79 12.54
C GLN A 88 -1.98 4.97 13.35
N LYS A 89 -0.83 4.65 12.74
CA LYS A 89 0.48 4.80 13.37
C LYS A 89 0.81 6.28 13.63
N ASN A 90 0.56 7.15 12.65
CA ASN A 90 0.76 8.59 12.81
C ASN A 90 -0.14 9.16 13.92
N LEU A 91 -1.41 8.77 13.95
CA LEU A 91 -2.34 9.21 15.00
C LEU A 91 -1.86 8.79 16.40
N LEU A 92 -1.39 7.55 16.55
CA LEU A 92 -0.87 7.03 17.82
C LEU A 92 0.40 7.79 18.27
N ILE A 93 1.35 8.02 17.36
CA ILE A 93 2.60 8.73 17.66
C ILE A 93 2.33 10.18 18.07
N PHE A 94 1.63 10.94 17.22
CA PHE A 94 1.40 12.36 17.47
C PHE A 94 0.39 12.59 18.60
N GLY A 95 -0.58 11.70 18.76
CA GLY A 95 -1.51 11.73 19.89
C GLY A 95 -0.80 11.51 21.23
N ALA A 96 0.08 10.50 21.32
CA ALA A 96 0.86 10.24 22.52
C ALA A 96 1.85 11.38 22.83
N LEU A 97 2.53 11.90 21.81
CA LEU A 97 3.44 13.05 21.96
C LEU A 97 2.67 14.29 22.45
N GLY A 98 1.51 14.58 21.85
CA GLY A 98 0.66 15.71 22.24
C GLY A 98 0.14 15.59 23.67
N LEU A 99 -0.37 14.41 24.05
CA LEU A 99 -0.79 14.14 25.44
C LEU A 99 0.38 14.28 26.42
N GLY A 100 1.58 13.80 26.05
CA GLY A 100 2.79 13.96 26.85
C GLY A 100 3.18 15.43 27.06
N VAL A 101 3.09 16.24 26.00
CA VAL A 101 3.32 17.70 26.09
C VAL A 101 2.26 18.37 26.98
N LEU A 102 0.99 18.03 26.82
CA LEU A 102 -0.08 18.58 27.66
C LEU A 102 0.08 18.19 29.13
N PHE A 103 0.46 16.93 29.39
CA PHE A 103 0.78 16.46 30.74
C PHE A 103 1.98 17.21 31.32
N PHE A 104 3.05 17.41 30.53
CA PHE A 104 4.21 18.16 30.99
C PHE A 104 3.86 19.62 31.30
N LEU A 105 3.07 20.27 30.44
CA LEU A 105 2.61 21.65 30.65
C LEU A 105 1.66 21.77 31.86
N SER A 106 0.82 20.78 32.14
CA SER A 106 -0.07 20.82 33.31
C SER A 106 0.69 20.83 34.64
N LEU A 107 1.89 20.24 34.68
CA LEU A 107 2.78 20.29 35.86
C LEU A 107 3.28 21.72 36.15
N TYR A 108 3.42 22.58 35.14
CA TYR A 108 3.75 23.99 35.34
C TYR A 108 2.59 24.80 35.94
N GLY A 109 1.36 24.32 35.79
CA GLY A 109 0.16 24.96 36.36
C GLY A 109 -0.15 24.57 37.80
N LEU A 110 0.67 23.72 38.43
CA LEU A 110 0.48 23.21 39.79
C LEU A 110 1.09 24.11 40.88
N HIS A 111 1.40 25.37 40.55
CA HIS A 111 2.08 26.34 41.40
C HIS A 111 1.14 27.38 42.01
#